data_AF-F0W4Y1-F1
#
_entry.id   AF-F0W4Y1-F1
#
_cell.length_a   1.000
_cell.length_b   1.000
_cell.length_c   1.000
_cell.angle_alpha   90.00
_cell.angle_beta   90.00
_cell.angle_gamma   90.00
#
_symmetry.space_group_name_H-M   'P 1'
#
loop_
_entity.id
_entity.type
_entity.pdbx_description
1 polymer ?
#
loop_
_entity_poly.entity_id
_entity_poly.type
_entity_poly.pdbx_seq_one_letter_code
_entity_poly.pdbx_strand_id
1 'polypeptide(L)'
;MKGESWKDMLVSLHSFIHRMSPTRVECDAKLWRECNYDVISVLTFSREARWVCTEMSLQQFSECDQAIPYRGGRKRYSAALRLIGQALKKLEHKRYIPVVFICTDGKKGERFTALDGFAENFRKRHSDGLRVFEVVGYGDMHLSFLMDFASRLGALCTTKI
;
A
#
# COMPACT_ATOMS: atom_id res chain seq x y z
N MET A 1 -13.97 -7.45 2.55
CA MET A 1 -13.11 -7.89 1.44
C MET A 1 -13.03 -9.42 1.31
N LYS A 2 -13.48 -10.25 2.27
CA LYS A 2 -13.45 -11.73 2.12
C LYS A 2 -14.02 -12.21 0.78
N GLY A 3 -13.46 -13.29 0.22
CA GLY A 3 -13.99 -13.95 -0.97
C GLY A 3 -13.42 -13.37 -2.26
N GLU A 4 -14.25 -13.19 -3.28
CA GLU A 4 -13.83 -12.71 -4.61
C GLU A 4 -13.11 -11.37 -4.56
N SER A 5 -13.62 -10.38 -3.83
CA SER A 5 -12.97 -9.07 -3.74
C SER A 5 -11.53 -9.12 -3.17
N TRP A 6 -11.20 -10.13 -2.36
CA TRP A 6 -9.83 -10.34 -1.89
C TRP A 6 -8.96 -10.94 -2.99
N LYS A 7 -9.48 -11.91 -3.74
CA LYS A 7 -8.80 -12.51 -4.89
C LYS A 7 -8.55 -11.46 -5.97
N ASP A 8 -9.55 -10.65 -6.31
CA ASP A 8 -9.44 -9.59 -7.32
C ASP A 8 -8.39 -8.54 -6.95
N MET A 9 -8.31 -8.22 -5.66
CA MET A 9 -7.28 -7.33 -5.12
C MET A 9 -5.88 -7.94 -5.26
N LEU A 10 -5.70 -9.22 -4.92
CA LEU A 10 -4.42 -9.92 -5.10
C LEU A 10 -4.03 -10.01 -6.58
N VAL A 11 -4.97 -10.33 -7.47
CA VAL A 11 -4.73 -10.35 -8.93
C VAL A 11 -4.30 -8.97 -9.43
N SER A 12 -4.96 -7.91 -8.95
CA SER A 12 -4.59 -6.53 -9.30
C SER A 12 -3.19 -6.16 -8.79
N LEU A 13 -2.85 -6.57 -7.57
CA LEU A 13 -1.53 -6.39 -6.98
C LEU A 13 -0.47 -7.09 -7.82
N HIS A 14 -0.69 -8.35 -8.19
CA HIS A 14 0.24 -9.13 -9.01
C HIS A 14 0.40 -8.49 -10.40
N SER A 15 -0.70 -8.07 -11.02
CA SER A 15 -0.68 -7.39 -12.32
C SER A 15 0.06 -6.05 -12.26
N PHE A 16 -0.05 -5.32 -11.15
CA PHE A 16 0.72 -4.09 -10.94
C PHE A 16 2.21 -4.39 -10.82
N ILE A 17 2.57 -5.37 -10.00
CA ILE A 17 3.97 -5.76 -9.75
C ILE A 17 4.63 -6.32 -11.01
N HIS A 18 3.94 -7.17 -11.77
CA HIS A 18 4.43 -7.66 -13.05
C HIS A 18 4.66 -6.55 -14.07
N ARG A 19 3.88 -5.45 -14.03
CA ARG A 19 4.11 -4.29 -14.91
C ARG A 19 5.29 -3.43 -14.50
N MET A 20 5.70 -3.48 -13.22
CA MET A 20 6.96 -2.87 -12.77
C MET A 20 8.18 -3.64 -13.28
N SER A 21 8.04 -4.96 -13.46
CA SER A 21 9.12 -5.92 -13.80
C SER A 21 9.87 -5.73 -15.14
N PRO A 22 9.28 -5.31 -16.29
CA PRO A 22 9.97 -5.44 -17.58
C PRO A 22 10.81 -4.21 -18.00
N THR A 23 10.81 -3.12 -17.23
CA THR A 23 11.36 -1.84 -17.71
C THR A 23 12.73 -1.45 -17.14
N ARG A 24 13.33 -2.25 -16.26
CA ARG A 24 14.61 -1.91 -15.61
C ARG A 24 15.57 -3.10 -15.56
N VAL A 25 16.30 -3.25 -16.66
CA VAL A 25 17.66 -3.80 -16.84
C VAL A 25 18.02 -5.02 -15.96
N GLU A 26 18.14 -6.18 -16.62
CA GLU A 26 18.94 -7.31 -16.14
C GLU A 26 20.33 -6.82 -15.72
N CYS A 27 20.69 -6.96 -14.45
CA CYS A 27 22.06 -6.69 -14.02
C CYS A 27 22.93 -7.92 -14.17
N ASP A 28 24.13 -7.71 -14.69
CA ASP A 28 25.23 -8.66 -14.65
C ASP A 28 25.58 -8.98 -13.18
N ALA A 29 25.52 -10.25 -12.81
CA ALA A 29 25.66 -10.77 -11.45
C ALA A 29 27.03 -10.50 -10.78
N LYS A 30 27.95 -9.82 -11.47
CA LYS A 30 29.32 -9.54 -11.01
C LYS A 30 29.51 -8.18 -10.34
N LEU A 31 28.58 -7.23 -10.46
CA LEU A 31 28.74 -5.86 -9.94
C LEU A 31 27.47 -5.39 -9.20
N TRP A 32 27.31 -5.81 -7.95
CA TRP A 32 26.19 -5.49 -7.06
C TRP A 32 26.02 -4.00 -6.67
N ARG A 33 26.79 -3.08 -7.27
CA ARG A 33 26.84 -1.67 -6.86
C ARG A 33 26.03 -0.70 -7.72
N GLU A 34 25.43 -1.15 -8.83
CA GLU A 34 24.72 -0.24 -9.77
C GLU A 34 23.28 -0.65 -10.09
N CYS A 35 22.71 -1.59 -9.34
CA CYS A 35 21.36 -2.09 -9.58
C CYS A 35 20.35 -1.43 -8.65
N ASN A 36 19.71 -0.36 -9.15
CA ASN A 36 18.58 0.29 -8.47
C ASN A 36 17.31 -0.54 -8.70
N TYR A 37 17.19 -1.67 -8.02
CA TYR A 37 15.96 -2.46 -8.03
C TYR A 37 14.87 -1.76 -7.24
N ASP A 38 13.66 -1.70 -7.80
CA ASP A 38 12.48 -1.30 -7.05
C ASP A 38 12.23 -2.32 -5.92
N VAL A 39 11.94 -1.81 -4.73
CA VAL A 39 11.65 -2.64 -3.55
C VAL A 39 10.17 -2.58 -3.19
N ILE A 40 9.63 -3.70 -2.72
CA ILE A 40 8.22 -3.86 -2.40
C ILE A 40 8.09 -4.20 -0.92
N SER A 41 7.23 -3.45 -0.24
CA SER A 41 6.78 -3.77 1.11
C SER A 41 5.28 -3.91 1.12
N VAL A 42 4.78 -4.97 1.74
CA VAL A 42 3.35 -5.23 1.88
C VAL A 42 3.02 -5.35 3.35
N LEU A 43 2.00 -4.61 3.76
CA LEU A 43 1.37 -4.76 5.07
C LEU A 43 -0.09 -5.14 4.87
N THR A 44 -0.62 -5.88 5.84
CA THR A 44 -2.05 -6.13 5.96
C THR A 44 -2.57 -5.39 7.19
N PHE A 45 -3.82 -4.92 7.12
CA PHE A 45 -4.44 -4.26 8.25
C PHE A 45 -5.87 -4.74 8.49
N SER A 46 -6.16 -4.98 9.76
CA SER A 46 -7.52 -5.16 10.28
C SER A 46 -7.59 -4.49 11.65
N ARG A 47 -7.72 -5.26 12.75
CA ARG A 47 -7.67 -4.74 14.13
C ARG A 47 -6.31 -4.14 14.46
N GLU A 48 -5.28 -4.60 13.76
CA GLU A 48 -3.91 -4.12 13.81
C GLU A 48 -3.35 -4.10 12.38
N ALA A 49 -2.29 -3.33 12.16
CA ALA A 49 -1.51 -3.39 10.94
C ALA A 49 -0.22 -4.16 11.20
N ARG A 50 0.20 -5.00 10.25
CA ARG A 50 1.45 -5.78 10.35
C ARG A 50 2.09 -5.92 8.97
N TRP A 51 3.42 -5.83 8.95
CA TRP A 51 4.21 -6.19 7.78
C TRP A 51 4.04 -7.67 7.47
N VAL A 52 3.89 -7.97 6.18
CA VAL A 52 3.95 -9.33 5.63
C VAL A 52 5.27 -9.51 4.92
N CYS A 53 5.63 -8.55 4.07
CA CYS A 53 6.90 -8.49 3.35
C CYS A 53 7.48 -7.08 3.54
N THR A 54 8.79 -6.96 3.73
CA THR A 54 9.46 -5.66 3.91
C THR A 54 10.68 -5.59 3.02
N GLU A 55 10.78 -4.53 2.22
CA GLU A 55 11.94 -4.22 1.35
C GLU A 55 12.38 -5.39 0.45
N MET A 56 11.43 -6.16 -0.07
CA MET A 56 11.71 -7.31 -0.94
C MET A 56 11.99 -6.85 -2.38
N SER A 57 12.92 -7.50 -3.06
CA SER A 57 13.03 -7.38 -4.52
C SER A 57 11.80 -7.98 -5.22
N LEU A 58 11.61 -7.67 -6.50
CA LEU A 58 10.53 -8.28 -7.31
C LEU A 58 10.58 -9.82 -7.28
N GLN A 59 11.77 -10.40 -7.39
CA GLN A 59 11.95 -11.86 -7.36
C GLN A 59 11.64 -12.45 -5.99
N GLN A 60 12.02 -11.78 -4.90
CA GLN A 60 11.69 -12.23 -3.55
C GLN A 60 10.20 -12.05 -3.24
N PHE A 61 9.56 -11.05 -3.85
CA PHE A 61 8.16 -10.77 -3.63
C PHE A 61 7.24 -11.90 -4.13
N SER A 62 7.57 -12.54 -5.26
CA SER A 62 6.77 -13.67 -5.79
C SER A 62 6.73 -14.91 -4.91
N GLU A 63 7.60 -15.00 -3.90
CA GLU A 63 7.54 -16.05 -2.88
C GLU A 63 6.73 -15.60 -1.66
N CYS A 64 6.75 -14.30 -1.35
CA CYS A 64 6.06 -13.72 -0.21
C CYS A 64 4.56 -13.45 -0.48
N ASP A 65 4.17 -13.20 -1.73
CA ASP A 65 2.80 -12.89 -2.11
C ASP A 65 1.81 -14.04 -1.86
N GLN A 66 2.24 -15.29 -2.06
CA GLN A 66 1.49 -16.51 -1.76
C GLN A 66 1.15 -16.62 -0.28
N ALA A 67 1.88 -15.91 0.58
CA ALA A 67 1.71 -15.92 2.02
C ALA A 67 0.83 -14.77 2.55
N ILE A 68 0.32 -13.85 1.71
CA ILE A 68 -0.49 -12.71 2.18
C ILE A 68 -1.86 -13.21 2.66
N PRO A 69 -2.11 -13.28 3.99
CA PRO A 69 -3.29 -13.95 4.50
C PRO A 69 -4.45 -12.96 4.65
N TYR A 70 -5.66 -13.39 4.25
CA TYR A 70 -6.86 -12.67 4.65
C TYR A 70 -7.12 -12.91 6.14
N ARG A 71 -6.92 -11.88 6.96
CA ARG A 71 -7.11 -11.96 8.43
C ARG A 71 -8.51 -11.58 8.91
N GLY A 72 -9.26 -10.83 8.11
CA GLY A 72 -10.55 -10.28 8.49
C GLY A 72 -10.51 -9.41 9.76
N GLY A 73 -11.68 -8.91 10.17
CA GLY A 73 -11.83 -8.09 11.38
C GLY A 73 -12.10 -6.61 11.12
N ARG A 74 -12.14 -5.85 12.23
CA ARG A 74 -12.47 -4.41 12.23
C ARG A 74 -11.31 -3.61 11.66
N LYS A 75 -11.55 -2.71 10.70
CA LYS A 75 -10.51 -1.93 10.03
C LYS A 75 -10.02 -0.78 10.91
N ARG A 76 -8.70 -0.69 11.13
CA ARG A 76 -8.03 0.47 11.74
C ARG A 76 -7.07 1.08 10.73
N TYR A 77 -7.55 2.09 10.02
CA TYR A 77 -6.76 2.80 9.02
C TYR A 77 -5.61 3.58 9.68
N SER A 78 -5.83 4.11 10.88
CA SER A 78 -4.78 4.76 11.67
C SER A 78 -3.57 3.84 11.94
N ALA A 79 -3.80 2.54 12.18
CA ALA A 79 -2.72 1.58 12.38
C ALA A 79 -1.91 1.37 11.09
N ALA A 80 -2.58 1.26 9.94
CA ALA A 80 -1.92 1.13 8.65
C ALA A 80 -1.08 2.37 8.32
N LEU A 81 -1.67 3.57 8.46
CA LEU A 81 -0.99 4.83 8.21
C LEU A 81 0.22 5.04 9.15
N ARG A 82 0.19 4.57 10.40
CA ARG A 82 1.38 4.59 11.27
C ARG A 82 2.53 3.78 10.70
N LEU A 83 2.28 2.55 10.25
CA LEU A 83 3.33 1.71 9.66
C LEU A 83 3.83 2.28 8.34
N ILE A 84 2.94 2.79 7.48
CA ILE A 84 3.33 3.48 6.24
C ILE A 84 4.25 4.65 6.57
N GLY A 85 3.88 5.50 7.54
CA GLY A 85 4.68 6.65 7.94
C GLY A 85 6.05 6.26 8.49
N GLN A 86 6.14 5.15 9.24
CA GLN A 86 7.42 4.61 9.69
C GLN A 86 8.30 4.14 8.53
N ALA A 87 7.71 3.48 7.51
CA ALA A 87 8.45 3.07 6.32
C ALA A 87 8.93 4.28 5.51
N LEU A 88 8.06 5.27 5.29
CA LEU A 88 8.40 6.49 4.57
C LEU A 88 9.53 7.27 5.27
N LYS A 89 9.52 7.35 6.60
CA LYS A 89 10.61 7.98 7.38
C LYS A 89 11.95 7.28 7.20
N LYS A 90 11.97 5.95 7.17
CA LYS A 90 13.20 5.19 6.90
C LYS A 90 13.75 5.46 5.49
N LEU A 91 12.85 5.78 4.55
CA LEU A 91 13.17 6.11 3.16
C LEU A 91 13.58 7.57 2.94
N GLU A 92 13.52 8.44 3.95
CA GLU A 92 14.01 9.83 3.87
C GLU A 92 15.51 9.91 3.48
N HIS A 93 16.22 8.79 3.52
CA HIS A 93 17.56 8.59 2.95
C HIS A 93 17.54 8.33 1.42
N LYS A 94 17.10 9.31 0.61
CA LYS A 94 17.37 9.58 -0.84
C LYS A 94 17.40 8.44 -1.88
N ARG A 95 17.22 7.18 -1.53
CA ARG A 95 17.53 6.02 -2.38
C ARG A 95 16.37 5.62 -3.30
N TYR A 96 15.14 5.82 -2.85
CA TYR A 96 13.94 5.41 -3.58
C TYR A 96 12.93 6.55 -3.64
N ILE A 97 12.16 6.59 -4.72
CA ILE A 97 11.00 7.49 -4.84
C ILE A 97 9.77 6.70 -4.37
N PRO A 98 9.17 7.04 -3.21
CA PRO A 98 8.09 6.26 -2.63
C PRO A 98 6.78 6.34 -3.43
N VAL A 99 6.12 5.19 -3.53
CA VAL A 99 4.78 5.00 -4.08
C VAL A 99 3.96 4.20 -3.07
N VAL A 100 2.74 4.66 -2.77
CA VAL A 100 1.86 4.04 -1.77
C VAL A 100 0.50 3.73 -2.36
N PHE A 101 0.06 2.48 -2.21
CA PHE A 101 -1.31 2.04 -2.50
C PHE A 101 -1.98 1.51 -1.24
N ILE A 102 -3.21 1.94 -0.97
CA ILE A 102 -4.07 1.40 0.09
C ILE A 102 -5.27 0.72 -0.57
N CYS A 103 -5.25 -0.61 -0.62
CA CYS A 103 -6.39 -1.39 -1.10
C CYS A 103 -7.40 -1.63 0.02
N THR A 104 -8.65 -1.25 -0.19
CA THR A 104 -9.72 -1.39 0.82
C THR A 104 -11.10 -1.53 0.19
N ASP A 105 -12.02 -2.21 0.86
CA ASP A 105 -13.44 -2.28 0.50
C ASP A 105 -14.25 -1.13 1.12
N GLY A 106 -13.61 -0.13 1.75
CA GLY A 106 -14.26 1.12 2.21
C GLY A 106 -15.34 0.98 3.31
N LYS A 107 -15.75 -0.24 3.70
CA LYS A 107 -16.74 -0.45 4.77
C LYS A 107 -16.24 0.10 6.11
N LYS A 108 -17.11 0.78 6.84
CA LYS A 108 -16.81 1.46 8.11
C LYS A 108 -16.18 0.50 9.13
N GLY A 109 -15.05 0.89 9.71
CA GLY A 109 -14.36 0.13 10.75
C GLY A 109 -13.96 1.02 11.92
N GLU A 110 -13.12 2.02 11.65
CA GLU A 110 -12.72 3.04 12.61
C GLU A 110 -13.78 4.16 12.69
N ARG A 111 -13.90 4.81 13.85
CA ARG A 111 -14.75 6.01 13.96
C ARG A 111 -14.08 7.12 13.14
N PHE A 112 -14.78 7.62 12.13
CA PHE A 112 -14.27 8.57 11.14
C PHE A 112 -13.60 9.79 11.75
N THR A 113 -14.19 10.35 12.81
CA THR A 113 -13.66 11.51 13.54
C THR A 113 -12.26 11.30 14.12
N ALA A 114 -11.90 10.07 14.51
CA ALA A 114 -10.56 9.74 15.00
C ALA A 114 -9.54 9.59 13.86
N LEU A 115 -10.01 9.28 12.65
CA LEU A 115 -9.19 9.14 11.45
C LEU A 115 -8.92 10.50 10.80
N ASP A 116 -9.86 11.45 10.90
CA ASP A 116 -9.77 12.77 10.29
C ASP A 116 -8.50 13.52 10.68
N GLY A 117 -8.32 13.75 11.99
CA GLY A 117 -7.11 14.41 12.50
C GLY A 117 -5.84 13.59 12.27
N PHE A 118 -5.95 12.27 12.11
CA PHE A 118 -4.78 11.43 11.83
C PHE A 118 -4.35 11.51 10.37
N ALA A 119 -5.29 11.44 9.43
CA ALA A 119 -5.05 11.46 7.98
C ALA A 119 -4.47 12.81 7.53
N GLU A 120 -5.01 13.93 8.01
CA GLU A 120 -4.48 15.26 7.72
C GLU A 120 -3.05 15.43 8.24
N ASN A 121 -2.79 14.97 9.46
CA ASN A 121 -1.45 15.01 10.05
C ASN A 121 -0.47 14.04 9.39
N PHE A 122 -0.96 12.93 8.84
CA PHE A 122 -0.17 12.01 8.03
C PHE A 122 0.24 12.68 6.72
N ARG A 123 -0.74 13.26 6.01
CA ARG A 123 -0.50 14.02 4.78
C ARG A 123 0.57 15.10 5.00
N LYS A 124 0.36 16.00 5.96
CA LYS A 124 1.32 17.09 6.26
C LYS A 124 2.75 16.62 6.53
N ARG A 125 2.92 15.39 7.04
CA ARG A 125 4.24 14.84 7.39
C ARG A 125 4.88 14.03 6.27
N HIS A 126 4.09 13.51 5.33
CA HIS A 126 4.53 12.44 4.45
C HIS A 126 4.11 12.62 2.99
N SER A 127 3.32 13.63 2.62
CA SER A 127 2.93 13.86 1.22
C SER A 127 4.09 14.36 0.38
N ASP A 128 5.01 15.11 0.99
CA ASP A 128 6.12 15.73 0.29
C ASP A 128 7.15 14.65 -0.07
N GLY A 129 7.35 14.42 -1.37
CA GLY A 129 8.25 13.40 -1.90
C GLY A 129 7.59 12.08 -2.31
N LEU A 130 6.28 11.90 -2.11
CA LEU A 130 5.54 10.78 -2.72
C LEU A 130 5.32 11.04 -4.21
N ARG A 131 5.67 10.06 -5.06
CA ARG A 131 5.31 10.13 -6.49
C ARG A 131 3.85 9.79 -6.72
N VAL A 132 3.35 8.81 -5.98
CA VAL A 132 1.96 8.36 -6.04
C VAL A 132 1.51 8.00 -4.63
N PHE A 133 0.32 8.47 -4.29
CA PHE A 133 -0.44 7.97 -3.14
C PHE A 133 -1.87 7.72 -3.60
N GLU A 134 -2.31 6.47 -3.56
CA GLU A 134 -3.61 6.06 -4.09
C GLU A 134 -4.35 5.17 -3.09
N VAL A 135 -5.66 5.39 -2.98
CA VAL A 135 -6.61 4.55 -2.26
C VAL A 135 -7.46 3.82 -3.31
N VAL A 136 -7.40 2.49 -3.30
CA VAL A 136 -8.09 1.63 -4.27
C VAL A 136 -9.23 0.88 -3.59
N GLY A 137 -10.45 1.19 -4.04
CA GLY A 137 -11.70 0.55 -3.61
C GLY A 137 -11.92 -0.80 -4.28
N TYR A 138 -12.25 -1.85 -3.52
CA TYR A 138 -12.59 -3.17 -4.05
C TYR A 138 -13.95 -3.67 -3.57
N GLY A 139 -14.74 -4.22 -4.49
CA GLY A 139 -16.02 -4.87 -4.22
C GLY A 139 -17.12 -3.89 -3.77
N ASP A 140 -18.05 -4.39 -2.96
CA ASP A 140 -19.13 -3.58 -2.38
C ASP A 140 -18.59 -2.56 -1.37
N MET A 141 -18.38 -1.33 -1.84
CA MET A 141 -17.67 -0.28 -1.15
C MET A 141 -18.54 0.92 -0.79
N HIS A 142 -18.24 1.54 0.34
CA HIS A 142 -18.88 2.80 0.74
C HIS A 142 -18.17 3.97 0.04
N LEU A 143 -18.57 4.28 -1.20
CA LEU A 143 -17.84 5.19 -2.10
C LEU A 143 -17.55 6.56 -1.47
N SER A 144 -18.54 7.17 -0.82
CA SER A 144 -18.35 8.48 -0.16
C SER A 144 -17.28 8.44 0.93
N PHE A 145 -17.19 7.34 1.68
CA PHE A 145 -16.13 7.19 2.68
C PHE A 145 -14.77 7.08 2.01
N LEU A 146 -14.67 6.32 0.92
CA LEU A 146 -13.42 6.11 0.21
C LEU A 146 -12.89 7.43 -0.37
N MET A 147 -13.76 8.20 -1.01
CA MET A 147 -13.44 9.50 -1.59
C MET A 147 -13.02 10.50 -0.53
N ASP A 148 -13.78 10.60 0.58
CA ASP A 148 -13.44 11.50 1.67
C ASP A 148 -12.10 11.11 2.32
N PHE A 149 -11.87 9.82 2.52
CA PHE A 149 -10.62 9.31 3.10
C PHE A 149 -9.42 9.60 2.19
N ALA A 150 -9.54 9.34 0.89
CA ALA A 150 -8.49 9.65 -0.08
C ALA A 150 -8.19 11.16 -0.13
N SER A 151 -9.24 11.99 -0.18
CA SER A 151 -9.11 13.45 -0.20
C SER A 151 -8.35 13.99 1.02
N ARG A 152 -8.65 13.48 2.22
CA ARG A 152 -7.94 13.88 3.46
C ARG A 152 -6.47 13.48 3.46
N LEU A 153 -6.14 12.34 2.87
CA LEU A 153 -4.77 11.90 2.66
C LEU A 153 -4.05 12.68 1.56
N GLY A 154 -4.77 13.45 0.73
CA GLY A 154 -4.23 14.01 -0.51
C GLY A 154 -3.89 12.93 -1.54
N ALA A 155 -4.58 11.79 -1.48
CA ALA A 155 -4.38 10.64 -2.33
C ALA A 155 -5.39 10.62 -3.50
N LEU A 156 -5.01 9.96 -4.58
CA LEU A 156 -5.93 9.59 -5.65
C LEU A 156 -6.91 8.52 -5.16
N CYS A 157 -8.12 8.51 -5.72
CA CYS A 157 -9.14 7.52 -5.40
C CYS A 157 -9.53 6.76 -6.67
N THR A 158 -9.37 5.44 -6.67
CA THR A 158 -9.76 4.56 -7.78
C THR A 158 -10.68 3.46 -7.26
N THR A 159 -11.60 2.99 -8.08
CA THR A 159 -12.51 1.90 -7.75
C THR A 159 -12.36 0.73 -8.73
N LYS A 160 -12.38 -0.49 -8.21
CA LYS A 160 -12.43 -1.75 -8.95
C LYS A 160 -13.71 -2.46 -8.55
N ILE A 161 -14.66 -2.49 -9.48
CA ILE A 161 -15.98 -3.13 -9.36
C ILE A 161 -15.85 -4.54 -9.93
#